data_AF-A0A5P8I3N0-F1
#
_entry.id   AF-A0A5P8I3N0-F1
#
_cell.length_a   1.000
_cell.length_b   1.000
_cell.length_c   1.000
_cell.angle_alpha   90.00
_cell.angle_beta   90.00
_cell.angle_gamma   90.00
#
_symmetry.space_group_name_H-M   'P 1'
#
loop_
_entity.id
_entity.type
_entity.pdbx_description
1 polymer ?
#
loop_
_entity_poly.entity_id
_entity_poly.type
_entity_poly.pdbx_seq_one_letter_code
_entity_poly.pdbx_strand_id
1 'polypeptide(L)'
;LSQNPESIHQVMILMGDRGIPDGYRRMHGYSGHAFKFINKDGDWVYTQIHFKSRQGTGFITQDDSANKSPDYSQKDLYEAIQQREYPKWDVKIQVVTAKQAEDMWEKQRINVFDLTHVWPQPQFPLKKIGELTLNENATNYFAEIEQVAFSPSHLVPGIEPSADPVLQSRLFSYSDTHRHRVGPNYQQLPVNAPRTAYRFGNFQRDGPMALYNQGARPNYLSSIDAMQFQRRKVDLDKTHGHFIGQAVSFLSEIRPEDFKAPRALWQKVFDEPARQRFVSNVSQKMSLCRNEEILKRQIAIFREVDADIATRLE
;
A
#
# COMPACT_ATOMS: atom_id res chain seq x y z
N LEU A 1 -5.81 16.62 -11.19
CA LEU A 1 -4.52 16.86 -10.51
C LEU A 1 -4.40 18.33 -10.14
N SER A 2 -4.56 19.25 -11.10
CA SER A 2 -4.49 20.71 -10.86
C SER A 2 -5.53 21.34 -9.92
N GLN A 3 -6.48 20.57 -9.39
CA GLN A 3 -7.49 21.00 -8.41
C GLN A 3 -7.39 20.24 -7.08
N ASN A 4 -6.51 19.23 -7.02
CA ASN A 4 -6.32 18.34 -5.87
C ASN A 4 -4.81 18.24 -5.58
N PRO A 5 -4.19 19.30 -5.00
CA PRO A 5 -2.75 19.39 -4.83
C PRO A 5 -2.15 18.31 -3.94
N GLU A 6 -2.93 17.64 -3.09
CA GLU A 6 -2.50 16.53 -2.24
C GLU A 6 -1.91 15.36 -3.07
N SER A 7 -2.30 15.27 -4.34
CA SER A 7 -1.76 14.28 -5.28
C SER A 7 -0.31 14.51 -5.70
N ILE A 8 0.23 15.72 -5.51
CA ILE A 8 1.47 16.16 -6.16
C ILE A 8 2.67 15.27 -5.84
N HIS A 9 2.78 14.79 -4.60
CA HIS A 9 3.88 13.93 -4.19
C HIS A 9 3.86 12.60 -4.95
N GLN A 10 2.69 11.98 -5.08
CA GLN A 10 2.55 10.73 -5.83
C GLN A 10 2.69 10.95 -7.34
N VAL A 11 2.21 12.08 -7.87
CA VAL A 11 2.42 12.46 -9.28
C VAL A 11 3.91 12.59 -9.57
N MET A 12 4.70 13.15 -8.66
CA MET A 12 6.14 13.24 -8.84
C MET A 12 6.83 11.88 -8.88
N ILE A 13 6.37 10.92 -8.08
CA ILE A 13 6.83 9.53 -8.15
C ILE A 13 6.45 8.88 -9.49
N LEU A 14 5.21 9.09 -9.95
CA LEU A 14 4.68 8.53 -11.20
C LEU A 14 5.40 9.07 -12.44
N MET A 15 5.70 10.36 -12.48
CA MET A 15 6.32 10.99 -13.65
C MET A 15 7.85 10.96 -13.62
N GLY A 16 8.45 10.58 -12.49
CA GLY A 16 9.89 10.34 -12.36
C GLY A 16 10.28 8.90 -12.69
N ASP A 17 11.56 8.57 -12.50
CA ASP A 17 12.14 7.26 -12.82
C ASP A 17 11.42 6.08 -12.15
N ARG A 18 10.84 6.30 -10.96
CA ARG A 18 10.10 5.26 -10.24
C ARG A 18 8.76 4.89 -10.89
N GLY A 19 8.29 5.68 -11.86
CA GLY A 19 7.04 5.45 -12.59
C GLY A 19 7.10 4.31 -13.60
N ILE A 20 8.30 3.95 -14.08
CA ILE A 20 8.49 2.87 -15.06
C ILE A 20 9.60 1.93 -14.55
N PRO A 21 9.33 1.09 -13.54
CA PRO A 21 10.34 0.21 -12.96
C PRO A 21 10.88 -0.81 -13.98
N ASP A 22 12.15 -1.13 -13.85
CA ASP A 22 12.83 -2.16 -14.64
C ASP A 22 12.48 -3.55 -14.11
N GLY A 23 11.27 -4.00 -14.45
CA GLY A 23 10.67 -5.23 -13.94
C GLY A 23 10.25 -5.15 -12.47
N TYR A 24 9.52 -6.17 -11.99
CA TYR A 24 9.04 -6.19 -10.61
C TYR A 24 10.15 -6.44 -9.58
N ARG A 25 11.26 -7.08 -9.99
CA ARG A 25 12.33 -7.49 -9.07
C ARG A 25 13.14 -6.30 -8.54
N ARG A 26 13.22 -5.20 -9.31
CA ARG A 26 14.01 -4.01 -9.00
C ARG A 26 13.16 -2.83 -8.48
N MET A 27 12.04 -3.12 -7.83
CA MET A 27 11.24 -2.11 -7.15
C MET A 27 11.08 -2.41 -5.65
N HIS A 28 10.91 -1.35 -4.88
CA HIS A 28 10.54 -1.44 -3.47
C HIS A 28 9.02 -1.57 -3.32
N GLY A 29 8.58 -2.17 -2.21
CA GLY A 29 7.18 -2.17 -1.78
C GLY A 29 7.00 -1.37 -0.50
N TYR A 30 5.82 -0.79 -0.33
CA TYR A 30 5.47 0.07 0.81
C TYR A 30 4.04 -0.21 1.25
N SER A 31 3.79 -0.23 2.56
CA SER A 31 2.41 -0.28 3.08
C SER A 31 1.61 0.97 2.69
N GLY A 32 2.30 2.11 2.54
CA GLY A 32 1.73 3.44 2.40
C GLY A 32 1.10 3.90 3.72
N HIS A 33 0.05 3.20 4.14
CA HIS A 33 -0.63 3.42 5.40
C HIS A 33 0.23 3.07 6.61
N ALA A 34 -0.06 3.75 7.71
CA ALA A 34 0.28 3.27 9.04
C ALA A 34 -0.66 2.11 9.45
N PHE A 35 -0.09 1.09 10.08
CA PHE A 35 -0.81 0.05 10.81
C PHE A 35 -0.49 0.18 12.31
N LYS A 36 -1.26 -0.48 13.17
CA LYS A 36 -0.93 -0.66 14.58
C LYS A 36 -0.36 -2.05 14.79
N PHE A 37 0.83 -2.14 15.38
CA PHE A 37 1.42 -3.41 15.83
C PHE A 37 1.26 -3.49 17.35
N ILE A 38 0.69 -4.58 17.85
CA ILE A 38 0.32 -4.79 19.25
C ILE A 38 1.18 -5.92 19.83
N ASN A 39 1.79 -5.68 20.98
CA ASN A 39 2.56 -6.69 21.70
C ASN A 39 1.66 -7.60 22.56
N LYS A 40 2.26 -8.57 23.26
CA LYS A 40 1.54 -9.51 24.14
C LYS A 40 0.89 -8.85 25.38
N ASP A 41 1.37 -7.68 25.78
CA ASP A 41 0.92 -6.95 26.97
C ASP A 41 -0.26 -6.00 26.63
N GLY A 42 -0.54 -5.82 25.34
CA GLY A 42 -1.59 -4.96 24.79
C GLY A 42 -1.11 -3.55 24.42
N ASP A 43 0.19 -3.26 24.57
CA ASP A 43 0.77 -2.00 24.11
C ASP A 43 0.92 -2.02 22.59
N TRP A 44 0.77 -0.85 21.98
CA TRP A 44 0.80 -0.73 20.53
C TRP A 44 1.61 0.46 20.04
N VAL A 45 2.06 0.35 18.79
CA VAL A 45 2.80 1.39 18.06
C VAL A 45 2.29 1.50 16.64
N TYR A 46 2.37 2.70 16.05
CA TYR A 46 2.19 2.86 14.62
C TYR A 46 3.38 2.29 13.86
N THR A 47 3.10 1.65 12.73
CA THR A 47 4.11 0.95 11.95
C THR A 47 3.85 1.12 10.45
N GLN A 48 4.88 1.51 9.70
CA GLN A 48 4.91 1.42 8.24
C GLN A 48 5.81 0.25 7.83
N ILE A 49 5.37 -0.53 6.83
CA ILE A 49 6.08 -1.73 6.35
C ILE A 49 6.73 -1.42 5.01
N HIS A 50 7.99 -1.81 4.85
CA HIS A 50 8.80 -1.57 3.67
C HIS A 50 9.42 -2.87 3.18
N PHE A 51 9.22 -3.19 1.91
CA PHE A 51 9.92 -4.25 1.20
C PHE A 51 11.06 -3.62 0.40
N LYS A 52 12.30 -3.84 0.82
CA LYS A 52 13.50 -3.31 0.15
C LYS A 52 14.13 -4.39 -0.72
N SER A 53 13.98 -4.26 -2.04
CA SER A 53 14.57 -5.18 -3.01
C SER A 53 16.07 -5.32 -2.79
N ARG A 54 16.55 -6.57 -2.80
CA ARG A 54 17.98 -6.90 -2.79
C ARG A 54 18.62 -6.90 -4.16
N GLN A 55 17.81 -6.79 -5.23
CA GLN A 55 18.28 -6.61 -6.60
C GLN A 55 18.63 -5.14 -6.89
N GLY A 56 18.44 -4.25 -5.91
CA GLY A 56 18.56 -2.80 -6.09
C GLY A 56 17.27 -2.19 -6.62
N THR A 57 17.38 -0.93 -7.06
CA THR A 57 16.29 -0.24 -7.76
C THR A 57 16.70 0.08 -9.18
N GLY A 58 15.79 -0.12 -10.13
CA GLY A 58 16.02 0.15 -11.54
C GLY A 58 14.76 0.70 -12.21
N PHE A 59 14.95 1.38 -13.33
CA PHE A 59 13.89 1.93 -14.16
C PHE A 59 14.28 1.81 -15.63
N ILE A 60 13.28 1.89 -16.50
CA ILE A 60 13.48 2.06 -17.94
C ILE A 60 12.96 3.44 -18.35
N THR A 61 13.52 4.02 -19.41
CA THR A 61 13.02 5.29 -19.91
C THR A 61 11.71 5.12 -20.68
N GLN A 62 11.01 6.22 -20.95
CA GLN A 62 9.79 6.18 -21.77
C GLN A 62 10.10 5.66 -23.19
N ASP A 63 11.23 6.06 -23.76
CA ASP A 63 11.70 5.57 -25.07
C ASP A 63 12.05 4.07 -25.05
N ASP A 64 12.73 3.61 -23.99
CA ASP A 64 13.01 2.18 -23.81
C ASP A 64 11.71 1.38 -23.68
N SER A 65 10.72 1.91 -22.96
CA SER A 65 9.46 1.22 -22.69
C SER A 65 8.68 0.92 -23.98
N ALA A 66 8.76 1.77 -25.00
CA ALA A 66 8.13 1.56 -26.29
C ALA A 66 8.72 0.35 -27.06
N ASN A 67 9.93 -0.07 -26.71
CA ASN A 67 10.64 -1.19 -27.34
C ASN A 67 10.53 -2.49 -26.51
N LYS A 68 9.91 -2.45 -25.34
CA LYS A 68 9.71 -3.63 -24.49
C LYS A 68 8.41 -4.34 -24.85
N SER A 69 8.39 -5.66 -24.63
CA SER A 69 7.16 -6.44 -24.71
C SER A 69 6.14 -5.93 -23.68
N PRO A 70 4.83 -5.94 -23.99
CA PRO A 70 3.77 -5.68 -23.01
C PRO A 70 3.87 -6.57 -21.77
N ASP A 71 4.45 -7.77 -21.91
CA ASP A 71 4.60 -8.75 -20.83
C ASP A 71 5.98 -8.69 -20.15
N TYR A 72 6.80 -7.67 -20.44
CA TYR A 72 8.20 -7.59 -20.02
C TYR A 72 8.42 -7.91 -18.54
N SER A 73 7.71 -7.21 -17.64
CA SER A 73 7.88 -7.38 -16.20
C SER A 73 7.44 -8.76 -15.70
N GLN A 74 6.39 -9.33 -16.31
CA GLN A 74 5.92 -10.67 -15.97
C GLN A 74 6.88 -11.74 -16.47
N LYS A 75 7.37 -11.61 -17.71
CA LYS A 75 8.38 -12.49 -18.30
C LYS A 75 9.67 -12.47 -17.48
N ASP A 76 10.18 -11.28 -17.13
CA ASP A 76 11.36 -11.10 -16.28
C ASP A 76 11.24 -11.86 -14.96
N LEU A 77 10.11 -11.70 -14.25
CA LEU A 77 9.88 -12.38 -12.97
C LEU A 77 9.78 -13.90 -13.16
N TYR A 78 9.02 -14.35 -14.16
CA TYR A 78 8.80 -15.77 -14.42
C TYR A 78 10.11 -16.49 -14.78
N GLU A 79 10.90 -15.93 -15.70
CA GLU A 79 12.17 -16.49 -16.17
C GLU A 79 13.22 -16.51 -15.06
N ALA A 80 13.29 -15.46 -14.24
CA ALA A 80 14.19 -15.41 -13.09
C ALA A 80 13.92 -16.57 -12.11
N ILE A 81 12.65 -16.82 -11.80
CA ILE A 81 12.28 -17.93 -10.91
C ILE A 81 12.60 -19.29 -11.56
N GLN A 82 12.34 -19.46 -12.86
CA GLN A 82 12.71 -20.69 -13.60
C GLN A 82 14.22 -20.95 -13.57
N GLN A 83 15.02 -19.90 -13.69
CA GLN A 83 16.49 -19.96 -13.66
C GLN A 83 17.05 -20.04 -12.24
N ARG A 84 16.19 -20.10 -11.22
CA ARG A 84 16.55 -20.09 -9.79
C ARG A 84 17.24 -18.81 -9.31
N GLU A 85 17.09 -17.72 -10.07
CA GLU A 85 17.48 -16.37 -9.68
C GLU A 85 16.38 -15.71 -8.83
N TYR A 86 16.09 -16.33 -7.68
CA TYR A 86 14.96 -15.96 -6.85
C TYR A 86 15.05 -14.52 -6.34
N PRO A 87 14.11 -13.62 -6.71
CA PRO A 87 14.12 -12.26 -6.20
C PRO A 87 13.76 -12.21 -4.72
N LYS A 88 14.33 -11.22 -4.04
CA LYS A 88 14.33 -11.12 -2.59
C LYS A 88 14.14 -9.69 -2.12
N TRP A 89 13.37 -9.53 -1.06
CA TRP A 89 13.17 -8.25 -0.38
C TRP A 89 13.47 -8.38 1.10
N ASP A 90 14.23 -7.43 1.64
CA ASP A 90 14.27 -7.22 3.09
C ASP A 90 12.94 -6.62 3.54
N VAL A 91 12.27 -7.28 4.48
CA VAL A 91 11.08 -6.74 5.14
C VAL A 91 11.56 -5.89 6.32
N LYS A 92 11.28 -4.59 6.26
CA LYS A 92 11.66 -3.60 7.28
C LYS A 92 10.45 -2.82 7.76
N ILE A 93 10.56 -2.25 8.96
CA ILE A 93 9.53 -1.40 9.55
C ILE A 93 10.09 -0.07 10.05
N GLN A 94 9.29 0.98 9.95
CA GLN A 94 9.42 2.19 10.78
C GLN A 94 8.42 2.07 11.93
N VAL A 95 8.79 2.55 13.12
CA VAL A 95 7.96 2.46 14.32
C VAL A 95 7.82 3.84 14.96
N VAL A 96 6.58 4.24 15.24
CA VAL A 96 6.21 5.54 15.82
C VAL A 96 5.25 5.29 16.99
N THR A 97 5.57 5.79 18.17
CA THR A 97 4.65 5.75 19.33
C THR A 97 3.51 6.77 19.17
N ALA A 98 2.40 6.58 19.89
CA ALA A 98 1.30 7.56 19.88
C ALA A 98 1.79 8.99 20.23
N LYS A 99 2.65 9.12 21.25
CA LYS A 99 3.21 10.42 21.63
C LYS A 99 4.11 11.03 20.56
N GLN A 100 4.93 10.22 19.89
CA GLN A 100 5.74 10.70 18.77
C GLN A 100 4.88 11.14 17.58
N ALA A 101 3.74 10.48 17.33
CA ALA A 101 2.81 10.89 16.29
C ALA A 101 2.17 12.26 16.59
N GLU A 102 1.79 12.52 17.84
CA GLU A 102 1.33 13.85 18.30
C GLU A 102 2.44 14.90 18.10
N ASP A 103 3.66 14.61 18.56
CA ASP A 103 4.81 15.50 18.42
C ASP A 103 5.14 15.81 16.95
N MET A 104 5.03 14.82 16.05
CA MET A 104 5.19 15.00 14.60
C MET A 104 4.14 15.95 14.04
N TRP A 105 2.88 15.80 14.45
CA TRP A 105 1.81 16.69 14.06
C TRP A 105 2.04 18.11 14.57
N GLU A 106 2.36 18.27 15.84
CA GLU A 106 2.55 19.59 16.47
C GLU A 106 3.75 20.34 15.89
N LYS A 107 4.88 19.66 15.70
CA LYS A 107 6.16 20.29 15.31
C LYS A 107 6.37 20.37 13.81
N GLN A 108 5.89 19.37 13.06
CA GLN A 108 6.20 19.21 11.64
C GLN A 108 4.97 19.20 10.74
N ARG A 109 3.76 19.09 11.32
CA ARG A 109 2.47 18.93 10.63
C ARG A 109 2.34 17.65 9.81
N ILE A 110 3.17 16.65 10.11
CA ILE A 110 3.10 15.33 9.49
C ILE A 110 2.06 14.50 10.25
N ASN A 111 0.99 14.12 9.56
CA ASN A 111 -0.04 13.25 10.11
C ASN A 111 0.28 11.78 9.78
N VAL A 112 0.34 10.91 10.79
CA VAL A 112 0.58 9.46 10.59
C VAL A 112 -0.54 8.75 9.85
N PHE A 113 -1.72 9.36 9.75
CA PHE A 113 -2.89 8.87 9.03
C PHE A 113 -3.00 9.43 7.60
N ASP A 114 -2.06 10.26 7.17
CA ASP A 114 -2.08 10.84 5.83
C ASP A 114 -1.19 10.02 4.88
N LEU A 115 -1.84 9.31 3.96
CA LEU A 115 -1.19 8.48 2.94
C LEU A 115 -0.26 9.25 2.00
N THR A 116 -0.43 10.58 1.89
CA THR A 116 0.40 11.42 1.01
C THR A 116 1.75 11.79 1.64
N HIS A 117 1.91 11.56 2.95
CA HIS A 117 3.10 11.88 3.72
C HIS A 117 4.04 10.67 3.89
N VAL A 118 5.32 10.96 4.08
CA VAL A 118 6.35 9.97 4.41
C VAL A 118 6.96 10.27 5.78
N TRP A 119 7.30 9.23 6.52
CA TRP A 119 7.98 9.39 7.81
C TRP A 119 9.49 9.59 7.59
N PRO A 120 10.09 10.69 8.10
CA PRO A 120 11.50 10.96 7.89
C PRO A 120 12.39 9.82 8.42
N GLN A 121 13.08 9.11 7.54
CA GLN A 121 13.94 7.98 7.93
C GLN A 121 15.06 8.33 8.92
N PRO A 122 15.67 9.54 8.90
CA PRO A 122 16.62 9.92 9.96
C PRO A 122 16.01 10.00 11.35
N GLN A 123 14.71 10.32 11.47
CA GLN A 123 14.00 10.35 12.75
C GLN A 123 13.48 8.96 13.14
N PHE A 124 13.01 8.18 12.16
CA PHE A 124 12.44 6.85 12.35
C PHE A 124 13.14 5.84 11.44
N PRO A 125 14.31 5.32 11.82
CA PRO A 125 15.10 4.45 10.95
C PRO A 125 14.42 3.11 10.69
N LEU A 126 14.72 2.53 9.53
CA LEU A 126 14.20 1.23 9.10
C LEU A 126 14.83 0.10 9.92
N LYS A 127 13.99 -0.72 10.56
CA LYS A 127 14.40 -1.93 11.30
C LYS A 127 14.03 -3.17 10.49
N LYS A 128 15.00 -4.02 10.16
CA LYS A 128 14.75 -5.27 9.44
C LYS A 128 14.09 -6.30 10.37
N ILE A 129 13.01 -6.91 9.90
CA ILE A 129 12.24 -7.93 10.63
C ILE A 129 12.16 -9.26 9.90
N GLY A 130 12.54 -9.32 8.62
CA GLY A 130 12.50 -10.55 7.85
C GLY A 130 12.96 -10.40 6.40
N GLU A 131 12.64 -11.41 5.60
CA GLU A 131 12.92 -11.51 4.18
C GLU A 131 11.71 -12.13 3.47
N LEU A 132 11.37 -11.61 2.30
CA LEU A 132 10.46 -12.25 1.34
C LEU A 132 11.30 -12.75 0.17
N THR A 133 11.18 -14.05 -0.17
CA THR A 133 11.77 -14.64 -1.38
C THR A 133 10.65 -15.20 -2.24
N LEU A 134 10.64 -14.89 -3.54
CA LEU A 134 9.76 -15.55 -4.50
C LEU A 134 10.56 -16.65 -5.22
N ASN A 135 10.18 -17.91 -5.03
CA ASN A 135 10.96 -19.06 -5.47
C ASN A 135 10.19 -20.09 -6.30
N GLU A 136 8.92 -19.83 -6.59
CA GLU A 136 8.04 -20.75 -7.31
C GLU A 136 7.06 -19.95 -8.17
N ASN A 137 6.90 -20.37 -9.43
CA ASN A 137 5.89 -19.80 -10.33
C ASN A 137 4.56 -20.52 -10.13
N ALA A 138 3.45 -19.82 -10.38
CA ALA A 138 2.14 -20.45 -10.46
C ALA A 138 2.13 -21.58 -11.50
N THR A 139 1.48 -22.69 -11.16
CA THR A 139 1.27 -23.82 -12.07
C THR A 139 0.18 -23.48 -13.09
N ASN A 140 -0.87 -22.77 -12.65
CA ASN A 140 -1.92 -22.27 -13.52
C ASN A 140 -2.19 -20.79 -13.25
N TYR A 141 -1.92 -19.96 -14.26
CA TYR A 141 -2.05 -18.51 -14.15
C TYR A 141 -3.46 -18.06 -13.78
N PHE A 142 -4.51 -18.62 -14.39
CA PHE A 142 -5.87 -18.20 -14.08
C PHE A 142 -6.30 -18.60 -12.66
N ALA A 143 -6.06 -19.86 -12.29
CA ALA A 143 -6.49 -20.40 -10.99
C ALA A 143 -5.73 -19.79 -9.80
N GLU A 144 -4.49 -19.31 -10.00
CA GLU A 144 -3.63 -18.83 -8.92
C GLU A 144 -3.34 -17.31 -8.98
N ILE A 145 -3.20 -16.72 -10.17
CA ILE A 145 -2.91 -15.28 -10.32
C ILE A 145 -4.19 -14.47 -10.58
N GLU A 146 -5.06 -14.93 -11.47
CA GLU A 146 -6.29 -14.17 -11.76
C GLU A 146 -7.34 -14.32 -10.63
N GLN A 147 -7.37 -15.46 -9.94
CA GLN A 147 -8.35 -15.74 -8.89
C GLN A 147 -7.91 -15.38 -7.46
N VAL A 148 -6.64 -15.02 -7.23
CA VAL A 148 -6.19 -14.62 -5.89
C VAL A 148 -6.89 -13.32 -5.45
N ALA A 149 -7.20 -13.23 -4.16
CA ALA A 149 -7.99 -12.17 -3.55
C ALA A 149 -7.29 -11.61 -2.31
N PHE A 150 -6.55 -10.51 -2.48
CA PHE A 150 -5.89 -9.80 -1.38
C PHE A 150 -6.81 -8.75 -0.76
N SER A 151 -6.84 -8.62 0.56
CA SER A 151 -7.58 -7.55 1.24
C SER A 151 -6.78 -7.01 2.41
N PRO A 152 -6.69 -5.69 2.62
CA PRO A 152 -6.06 -5.14 3.82
C PRO A 152 -6.87 -5.41 5.10
N SER A 153 -8.11 -5.89 5.00
CA SER A 153 -8.89 -6.39 6.13
C SER A 153 -8.55 -7.82 6.56
N HIS A 154 -7.73 -8.54 5.78
CA HIS A 154 -7.22 -9.86 6.16
C HIS A 154 -6.01 -9.72 7.11
N LEU A 155 -6.29 -9.28 8.33
CA LEU A 155 -5.29 -9.06 9.37
C LEU A 155 -5.19 -10.26 10.33
N VAL A 156 -4.05 -10.36 11.00
CA VAL A 156 -3.77 -11.41 11.99
C VAL A 156 -3.66 -10.79 13.39
N PRO A 157 -3.94 -11.54 14.47
CA PRO A 157 -3.82 -11.01 15.83
C PRO A 157 -2.47 -10.34 16.07
N GLY A 158 -2.50 -9.10 16.56
CA GLY A 158 -1.32 -8.27 16.77
C GLY A 158 -1.08 -7.22 15.68
N ILE A 159 -1.86 -7.22 14.59
CA ILE A 159 -1.82 -6.19 13.55
C ILE A 159 -3.23 -5.65 13.35
N GLU A 160 -3.41 -4.36 13.54
CA GLU A 160 -4.70 -3.67 13.38
C GLU A 160 -4.57 -2.48 12.41
N PRO A 161 -5.65 -2.06 11.74
CA PRO A 161 -5.60 -0.89 10.88
C PRO A 161 -5.49 0.39 11.72
N SER A 162 -4.83 1.40 11.17
CA SER A 162 -4.87 2.76 11.74
C SER A 162 -6.15 3.50 11.30
N ALA A 163 -6.33 4.73 11.79
CA ALA A 163 -7.43 5.60 11.41
C ALA A 163 -7.19 6.37 10.08
N ASP A 164 -6.22 5.95 9.27
CA ASP A 164 -6.03 6.48 7.91
C ASP A 164 -7.33 6.34 7.10
N PRO A 165 -7.93 7.45 6.61
CA PRO A 165 -9.26 7.42 6.00
C PRO A 165 -9.28 6.62 4.68
N VAL A 166 -8.15 6.57 3.96
CA VAL A 166 -8.03 5.76 2.75
C VAL A 166 -7.92 4.29 3.14
N LEU A 167 -7.15 3.95 4.18
CA LEU A 167 -7.11 2.56 4.68
C LEU A 167 -8.49 2.09 5.14
N GLN A 168 -9.20 2.91 5.92
CA GLN A 168 -10.52 2.59 6.47
C GLN A 168 -11.54 2.23 5.37
N SER A 169 -11.59 2.99 4.27
CA SER A 169 -12.47 2.67 3.13
C SER A 169 -12.05 1.38 2.41
N ARG A 170 -10.73 1.13 2.30
CA ARG A 170 -10.18 -0.09 1.69
C ARG A 170 -10.51 -1.35 2.50
N LEU A 171 -10.72 -1.27 3.82
CA LEU A 171 -11.13 -2.43 4.62
C LEU A 171 -12.47 -3.02 4.16
N PHE A 172 -13.36 -2.16 3.64
CA PHE A 172 -14.65 -2.55 3.06
C PHE A 172 -14.50 -2.99 1.60
N SER A 173 -13.88 -2.13 0.77
CA SER A 173 -13.92 -2.23 -0.69
C SER A 173 -13.41 -3.55 -1.26
N TYR A 174 -12.32 -4.11 -0.72
CA TYR A 174 -11.70 -5.31 -1.28
C TYR A 174 -12.61 -6.54 -1.15
N SER A 175 -13.16 -6.78 0.04
CA SER A 175 -14.08 -7.91 0.23
C SER A 175 -15.36 -7.74 -0.59
N ASP A 176 -15.85 -6.51 -0.77
CA ASP A 176 -17.00 -6.22 -1.63
C ASP A 176 -16.71 -6.58 -3.10
N THR A 177 -15.62 -6.08 -3.67
CA THR A 177 -15.29 -6.39 -5.07
C THR A 177 -15.00 -7.87 -5.30
N HIS A 178 -14.48 -8.62 -4.33
CA HIS A 178 -14.25 -10.05 -4.48
C HIS A 178 -15.56 -10.85 -4.60
N ARG A 179 -16.61 -10.45 -3.85
CA ARG A 179 -17.92 -11.07 -3.94
C ARG A 179 -18.52 -10.92 -5.34
N HIS A 180 -18.26 -9.79 -6.00
CA HIS A 180 -18.66 -9.56 -7.39
C HIS A 180 -17.74 -10.27 -8.40
N ARG A 181 -16.42 -10.06 -8.30
CA ARG A 181 -15.43 -10.51 -9.30
C ARG A 181 -15.26 -12.03 -9.35
N VAL A 182 -15.28 -12.69 -8.20
CA VAL A 182 -15.00 -14.13 -8.08
C VAL A 182 -16.23 -14.89 -7.58
N GLY A 183 -16.94 -14.31 -6.62
CA GLY A 183 -18.15 -14.88 -6.02
C GLY A 183 -18.10 -14.83 -4.49
N PRO A 184 -19.25 -15.00 -3.81
CA PRO A 184 -19.35 -14.85 -2.36
C PRO A 184 -18.50 -15.86 -1.58
N ASN A 185 -18.24 -17.04 -2.16
CA ASN A 185 -17.40 -18.08 -1.58
C ASN A 185 -15.94 -18.06 -2.09
N TYR A 186 -15.44 -16.92 -2.59
CA TYR A 186 -14.07 -16.79 -3.14
C TYR A 186 -12.96 -17.28 -2.21
N GLN A 187 -13.17 -17.21 -0.89
CA GLN A 187 -12.24 -17.68 0.14
C GLN A 187 -12.06 -19.20 0.15
N GLN A 188 -12.95 -19.95 -0.50
CA GLN A 188 -12.87 -21.41 -0.62
C GLN A 188 -11.99 -21.88 -1.79
N LEU A 189 -11.60 -20.98 -2.70
CA LEU A 189 -10.69 -21.32 -3.79
C LEU A 189 -9.31 -21.69 -3.24
N PRO A 190 -8.61 -22.69 -3.80
CA PRO A 190 -7.34 -23.19 -3.25
C PRO A 190 -6.26 -22.13 -2.99
N VAL A 191 -6.18 -21.09 -3.83
CA VAL A 191 -5.21 -19.99 -3.67
C VAL A 191 -5.58 -19.01 -2.56
N ASN A 192 -6.87 -18.90 -2.23
CA ASN A 192 -7.40 -17.99 -1.20
C ASN A 192 -7.66 -18.69 0.14
N ALA A 193 -7.69 -20.03 0.15
CA ALA A 193 -7.98 -20.81 1.34
C ALA A 193 -6.88 -20.65 2.39
N PRO A 194 -7.23 -20.47 3.68
CA PRO A 194 -6.24 -20.33 4.74
C PRO A 194 -5.45 -21.63 4.92
N ARG A 195 -4.13 -21.52 4.93
CA ARG A 195 -3.20 -22.64 5.22
C ARG A 195 -2.75 -22.58 6.68
N THR A 196 -3.65 -22.89 7.61
CA THR A 196 -3.40 -22.82 9.06
C THR A 196 -3.34 -24.21 9.69
N ALA A 197 -2.59 -24.34 10.80
CA ALA A 197 -2.47 -25.59 11.55
C ALA A 197 -3.76 -26.01 12.31
N TYR A 198 -4.77 -25.15 12.35
CA TYR A 198 -6.06 -25.42 12.97
C TYR A 198 -7.19 -25.35 11.94
N ARG A 199 -8.27 -26.07 12.22
CA ARG A 199 -9.48 -26.05 11.39
C ARG A 199 -10.16 -24.70 11.51
N PHE A 200 -10.23 -23.96 10.40
CA PHE A 200 -11.01 -22.74 10.33
C PHE A 200 -12.52 -23.08 10.40
N GLY A 201 -13.29 -22.26 11.09
CA GLY A 201 -14.73 -22.47 11.22
C GLY A 201 -15.46 -21.20 11.60
N ASN A 202 -16.62 -20.99 10.97
CA ASN A 202 -17.50 -19.85 11.22
C ASN A 202 -18.96 -20.27 11.09
N PHE A 203 -19.88 -19.35 11.36
CA PHE A 203 -21.32 -19.64 11.27
C PHE A 203 -21.91 -19.49 9.87
N GLN A 204 -21.10 -19.04 8.90
CA GLN A 204 -21.56 -18.82 7.52
C GLN A 204 -21.82 -20.16 6.83
N ARG A 205 -22.85 -20.19 5.99
CA ARG A 205 -23.29 -21.33 5.17
C ARG A 205 -23.74 -20.84 3.81
N ASP A 206 -23.84 -21.78 2.88
CA ASP A 206 -24.47 -21.66 1.57
C ASP A 206 -23.79 -20.61 0.66
N GLY A 207 -24.57 -20.03 -0.24
CA GLY A 207 -24.10 -19.12 -1.29
C GLY A 207 -23.63 -19.85 -2.56
N PRO A 208 -23.60 -19.14 -3.70
CA PRO A 208 -23.07 -19.66 -4.96
C PRO A 208 -21.72 -20.36 -4.81
N MET A 209 -21.57 -21.52 -5.47
CA MET A 209 -20.33 -22.31 -5.50
C MET A 209 -19.75 -22.64 -4.11
N ALA A 210 -20.60 -22.93 -3.12
CA ALA A 210 -20.15 -23.42 -1.82
C ALA A 210 -19.53 -24.84 -1.94
N LEU A 211 -18.19 -24.91 -2.02
CA LEU A 211 -17.43 -26.15 -2.08
C LEU A 211 -17.40 -26.87 -0.72
N TYR A 212 -17.34 -26.11 0.37
CA TYR A 212 -17.31 -26.60 1.75
C TYR A 212 -18.38 -25.88 2.58
N ASN A 213 -19.39 -26.62 3.05
CA ASN A 213 -20.54 -26.06 3.79
C ASN A 213 -20.65 -26.54 5.25
N GLN A 214 -19.54 -27.00 5.84
CA GLN A 214 -19.39 -27.34 7.27
C GLN A 214 -20.33 -28.45 7.83
N GLY A 215 -21.00 -29.21 6.97
CA GLY A 215 -21.80 -30.38 7.34
C GLY A 215 -22.98 -30.05 8.27
N ALA A 216 -23.35 -30.97 9.15
CA ALA A 216 -24.48 -30.84 10.08
C ALA A 216 -24.22 -29.91 11.28
N ARG A 217 -23.05 -29.24 11.34
CA ARG A 217 -22.70 -28.37 12.46
C ARG A 217 -23.68 -27.20 12.56
N PRO A 218 -24.19 -26.85 13.77
CA PRO A 218 -25.02 -25.66 13.94
C PRO A 218 -24.40 -24.42 13.30
N ASN A 219 -25.21 -23.66 12.58
CA ASN A 219 -24.84 -22.38 11.97
C ASN A 219 -25.11 -21.18 12.91
N TYR A 220 -25.22 -21.45 14.22
CA TYR A 220 -25.39 -20.48 15.30
C TYR A 220 -24.71 -21.00 16.59
N LEU A 221 -24.58 -20.16 17.62
CA LEU A 221 -24.09 -20.56 18.93
C LEU A 221 -25.12 -21.49 19.62
N SER A 222 -24.89 -22.79 19.54
CA SER A 222 -25.74 -23.80 20.18
C SER A 222 -25.25 -24.09 21.59
N SER A 223 -26.18 -24.19 22.55
CA SER A 223 -25.92 -24.73 23.88
C SER A 223 -26.02 -26.26 23.93
N ILE A 224 -26.66 -26.87 22.94
CA ILE A 224 -26.82 -28.34 22.81
C ILE A 224 -25.53 -28.95 22.27
N ASP A 225 -25.00 -28.36 21.20
CA ASP A 225 -23.73 -28.74 20.57
C ASP A 225 -22.74 -27.58 20.69
N ALA A 226 -22.25 -27.37 21.91
CA ALA A 226 -21.36 -26.25 22.22
C ALA A 226 -20.03 -26.35 21.47
N MET A 227 -19.59 -25.23 20.91
CA MET A 227 -18.30 -25.12 20.24
C MET A 227 -17.27 -24.44 21.13
N GLN A 228 -16.04 -24.96 21.08
CA GLN A 228 -14.90 -24.34 21.75
C GLN A 228 -14.21 -23.35 20.81
N PHE A 229 -14.01 -22.12 21.29
CA PHE A 229 -13.28 -21.08 20.56
C PHE A 229 -11.91 -20.87 21.18
N GLN A 230 -10.94 -20.58 20.33
CA GLN A 230 -9.65 -20.06 20.80
C GLN A 230 -9.88 -18.67 21.39
N ARG A 231 -9.35 -18.42 22.59
CA ARG A 231 -9.37 -17.08 23.17
C ARG A 231 -8.54 -16.13 22.32
N ARG A 232 -8.97 -14.87 22.24
CA ARG A 232 -8.18 -13.81 21.59
C ARG A 232 -6.82 -13.69 22.30
N LYS A 233 -5.75 -13.58 21.52
CA LYS A 233 -4.37 -13.43 22.02
C LYS A 233 -4.02 -11.98 22.36
N VAL A 234 -4.77 -11.02 21.83
CA VAL A 234 -4.58 -9.59 22.03
C VAL A 234 -5.87 -8.97 22.58
N ASP A 235 -5.69 -8.03 23.50
CA ASP A 235 -6.78 -7.23 24.07
C ASP A 235 -7.03 -6.00 23.18
N LEU A 236 -8.08 -6.07 22.37
CA LEU A 236 -8.43 -5.00 21.45
C LEU A 236 -9.06 -3.80 22.15
N ASP A 237 -9.60 -3.99 23.35
CA ASP A 237 -10.20 -2.91 24.13
C ASP A 237 -9.11 -1.93 24.60
N LYS A 238 -7.87 -2.38 24.80
CA LYS A 238 -6.72 -1.49 25.04
C LYS A 238 -6.25 -0.74 23.77
N THR A 239 -6.43 -1.34 22.60
CA THR A 239 -5.93 -0.78 21.33
C THR A 239 -6.89 0.25 20.71
N HIS A 240 -8.19 0.05 20.95
CA HIS A 240 -9.29 0.87 20.42
C HIS A 240 -10.20 1.44 21.53
N GLY A 241 -9.84 1.40 22.81
CA GLY A 241 -10.75 1.78 23.90
C GLY A 241 -10.88 3.27 24.17
N HIS A 242 -10.01 4.11 23.59
CA HIS A 242 -9.98 5.54 23.87
C HIS A 242 -10.28 6.34 22.61
N PHE A 243 -11.49 6.90 22.54
CA PHE A 243 -11.90 7.87 21.54
C PHE A 243 -12.49 9.10 22.23
N ILE A 244 -12.06 10.28 21.82
CA ILE A 244 -12.72 11.54 22.14
C ILE A 244 -13.05 12.19 20.80
N GLY A 245 -14.32 12.43 20.53
CA GLY A 245 -14.71 13.01 19.24
C GLY A 245 -16.22 13.16 19.06
N GLN A 246 -16.59 13.76 17.94
CA GLN A 246 -17.95 13.88 17.44
C GLN A 246 -18.00 13.28 16.04
N ALA A 247 -19.18 12.82 15.63
CA ALA A 247 -19.39 12.45 14.23
C ALA A 247 -19.36 13.71 13.36
N VAL A 248 -18.36 13.82 12.50
CA VAL A 248 -18.17 14.97 11.61
C VAL A 248 -17.95 14.50 10.18
N SER A 249 -18.41 15.30 9.21
CA SER A 249 -17.91 15.21 7.85
C SER A 249 -16.65 16.07 7.78
N PHE A 250 -15.51 15.45 7.44
CA PHE A 250 -14.22 16.13 7.38
C PHE A 250 -13.57 15.90 6.02
N LEU A 251 -13.11 16.99 5.41
CA LEU A 251 -12.27 16.98 4.23
C LEU A 251 -10.95 17.67 4.60
N SER A 252 -9.82 17.01 4.33
CA SER A 252 -8.51 17.61 4.56
C SER A 252 -8.28 18.79 3.62
N GLU A 253 -7.69 19.86 4.14
CA GLU A 253 -7.28 21.03 3.37
C GLU A 253 -5.77 21.02 3.12
N ILE A 254 -5.36 21.60 1.99
CA ILE A 254 -3.94 21.75 1.63
C ILE A 254 -3.28 22.81 2.49
N ARG A 255 -2.08 22.49 2.96
CA ARG A 255 -1.23 23.36 3.78
C ARG A 255 0.17 23.48 3.16
N PRO A 256 0.91 24.54 3.47
CA PRO A 256 2.30 24.70 2.99
C PRO A 256 3.21 23.51 3.34
N GLU A 257 2.94 22.81 4.45
CA GLU A 257 3.71 21.64 4.88
C GLU A 257 3.54 20.42 3.99
N ASP A 258 2.41 20.29 3.29
CA ASP A 258 2.13 19.15 2.41
C ASP A 258 3.09 19.15 1.19
N PHE A 259 3.68 20.31 0.87
CA PHE A 259 4.71 20.45 -0.18
C PHE A 259 6.13 20.11 0.29
N LYS A 260 6.37 19.85 1.58
CA LYS A 260 7.72 19.55 2.09
C LYS A 260 8.29 18.23 1.55
N ALA A 261 7.48 17.17 1.53
CA ALA A 261 7.90 15.86 1.03
C ALA A 261 8.20 15.86 -0.49
N PRO A 262 7.31 16.38 -1.37
CA PRO A 262 7.62 16.52 -2.79
C PRO A 262 8.83 17.43 -3.05
N ARG A 263 9.00 18.51 -2.27
CA ARG A 263 10.19 19.37 -2.38
C ARG A 263 11.47 18.61 -2.02
N ALA A 264 11.44 17.82 -0.95
CA ALA A 264 12.57 16.98 -0.57
C ALA A 264 12.89 15.92 -1.64
N LEU A 265 11.87 15.37 -2.31
CA LEU A 265 12.05 14.47 -3.45
C LEU A 265 12.81 15.17 -4.60
N TRP A 266 12.39 16.37 -4.99
CA TRP A 266 13.09 17.15 -6.03
C TRP A 266 14.52 17.51 -5.64
N GLN A 267 14.69 18.10 -4.46
CA GLN A 267 15.96 18.72 -4.06
C GLN A 267 17.01 17.71 -3.60
N LYS A 268 16.60 16.60 -2.97
CA LYS A 268 17.51 15.68 -2.27
C LYS A 268 17.58 14.28 -2.87
N VAL A 269 16.60 13.89 -3.68
CA VAL A 269 16.51 12.53 -4.22
C VAL A 269 16.73 12.51 -5.72
N PHE A 270 16.16 13.44 -6.48
CA PHE A 270 16.41 13.53 -7.91
C PHE A 270 17.77 14.17 -8.16
N ASP A 271 18.62 13.44 -8.87
CA ASP A 271 19.81 13.99 -9.51
C ASP A 271 19.42 14.77 -10.79
N GLU A 272 20.35 15.51 -11.36
CA GLU A 272 20.06 16.34 -12.54
C GLU A 272 19.53 15.53 -13.74
N PRO A 273 20.07 14.34 -14.08
CA PRO A 273 19.46 13.49 -15.10
C PRO A 273 18.01 13.08 -14.79
N ALA A 274 17.69 12.71 -13.54
CA ALA A 274 16.32 12.40 -13.14
C ALA A 274 15.40 13.63 -13.23
N ARG A 275 15.89 14.82 -12.87
CA ARG A 275 15.15 16.09 -13.03
C ARG A 275 14.82 16.38 -14.49
N GLN A 276 15.77 16.17 -15.40
CA GLN A 276 15.55 16.34 -16.83
C GLN A 276 14.52 15.35 -17.38
N ARG A 277 14.64 14.06 -17.03
CA ARG A 277 13.64 13.05 -17.41
C ARG A 277 12.26 13.38 -16.86
N PHE A 278 12.18 13.78 -15.60
CA PHE A 278 10.93 14.20 -14.96
C PHE A 278 10.26 15.35 -15.73
N VAL A 279 10.99 16.43 -16.01
CA VAL A 279 10.47 17.58 -16.79
C VAL A 279 10.03 17.13 -18.17
N SER A 280 10.85 16.34 -18.89
CA SER A 280 10.48 15.81 -20.21
C SER A 280 9.17 15.02 -20.17
N ASN A 281 9.04 14.07 -19.23
CA ASN A 281 7.84 13.25 -19.09
C ASN A 281 6.60 14.10 -18.78
N VAL A 282 6.73 15.07 -17.87
CA VAL A 282 5.64 15.99 -17.52
C VAL A 282 5.24 16.86 -18.71
N SER A 283 6.21 17.48 -19.39
CA SER A 283 5.95 18.34 -20.56
C SER A 283 5.29 17.56 -21.70
N GLN A 284 5.76 16.34 -21.99
CA GLN A 284 5.13 15.47 -22.99
C GLN A 284 3.69 15.12 -22.61
N LYS A 285 3.41 14.84 -21.33
CA LYS A 285 2.05 14.54 -20.89
C LYS A 285 1.15 15.78 -20.94
N MET A 286 1.67 16.94 -20.53
CA MET A 286 0.96 18.20 -20.48
C MET A 286 0.68 18.78 -21.87
N SER A 287 1.55 18.54 -22.86
CA SER A 287 1.33 19.01 -24.24
C SER A 287 0.07 18.43 -24.91
N LEU A 288 -0.44 17.30 -24.39
CA LEU A 288 -1.71 16.71 -24.84
C LEU A 288 -2.94 17.49 -24.32
N CYS A 289 -2.77 18.34 -23.30
CA CYS A 289 -3.84 19.15 -22.75
C CYS A 289 -3.99 20.46 -23.55
N ARG A 290 -5.18 20.69 -24.10
CA ARG A 290 -5.48 21.88 -24.90
C ARG A 290 -5.95 23.09 -24.11
N ASN A 291 -6.23 22.92 -22.81
CA ASN A 291 -6.78 23.99 -21.98
C ASN A 291 -5.65 24.68 -21.20
N GLU A 292 -5.33 25.91 -21.59
CA GLU A 292 -4.26 26.71 -20.99
C GLU A 292 -4.44 26.95 -19.49
N GLU A 293 -5.68 27.10 -19.01
CA GLU A 293 -5.94 27.33 -17.59
C GLU A 293 -5.58 26.09 -16.76
N ILE A 294 -5.83 24.89 -17.30
CA ILE A 294 -5.43 23.64 -16.64
C ILE A 294 -3.89 23.56 -16.55
N LEU A 295 -3.19 23.93 -17.63
CA LEU A 295 -1.73 23.96 -17.67
C LEU A 295 -1.17 24.94 -16.64
N LYS A 296 -1.65 26.19 -16.63
CA LYS A 296 -1.23 27.25 -15.68
C LYS A 296 -1.43 26.81 -14.23
N ARG A 297 -2.59 26.23 -13.89
CA ARG A 297 -2.85 25.73 -12.53
C ARG A 297 -1.93 24.57 -12.14
N GLN A 298 -1.65 23.66 -13.07
CA GLN A 298 -0.74 22.55 -12.80
C GLN A 298 0.71 23.04 -12.57
N ILE A 299 1.18 23.99 -13.38
CA ILE A 299 2.49 24.64 -13.19
C ILE A 299 2.53 25.39 -11.86
N ALA A 300 1.46 26.07 -11.47
CA ALA A 300 1.38 26.76 -10.18
C ALA A 300 1.55 25.78 -8.99
N ILE A 301 0.97 24.57 -9.05
CA ILE A 301 1.20 23.55 -8.02
C ILE A 301 2.67 23.09 -8.00
N PHE A 302 3.31 22.92 -9.17
CA PHE A 302 4.74 22.60 -9.21
C PHE A 302 5.59 23.73 -8.64
N ARG A 303 5.18 24.99 -8.82
CA ARG A 303 5.84 26.16 -8.22
C ARG A 303 5.78 26.15 -6.70
N GLU A 304 4.66 25.70 -6.11
CA GLU A 304 4.54 25.48 -4.66
C GLU A 304 5.52 24.40 -4.17
N VAL A 305 5.81 23.39 -4.99
CA VAL A 305 6.87 22.41 -4.68
C VAL A 305 8.25 23.05 -4.76
N ASP A 306 8.64 23.55 -5.94
CA ASP A 306 9.92 24.21 -6.16
C ASP A 306 9.86 25.09 -7.43
N ALA A 307 10.39 26.31 -7.35
CA ALA A 307 10.38 27.26 -8.45
C ALA A 307 11.19 26.78 -9.68
N ASP A 308 12.22 25.95 -9.46
CA ASP A 308 13.01 25.34 -10.56
C ASP A 308 12.13 24.43 -11.43
N ILE A 309 11.21 23.67 -10.84
CA ILE A 309 10.31 22.78 -11.59
C ILE A 309 9.40 23.62 -12.50
N ALA A 310 8.76 24.65 -11.94
CA ALA A 310 7.86 25.51 -12.70
C ALA A 310 8.58 26.23 -13.84
N THR A 311 9.77 26.79 -13.57
CA THR A 311 10.58 27.51 -14.57
C THR A 311 10.99 26.61 -15.74
N ARG A 312 11.23 25.32 -15.49
CA ARG A 312 11.57 24.34 -16.55
C ARG A 312 10.36 23.87 -17.36
N LEU A 313 9.13 24.06 -16.84
CA LEU A 313 7.88 23.63 -17.49
C LEU A 313 7.17 24.76 -18.27
N GLU A 314 7.50 26.02 -17.97
CA GLU A 314 7.04 27.22 -18.68
C GLU A 314 7.75 27.39 -20.03
#